data_AF-A0A0R0CIS6-F1
#
_entry.id   AF-A0A0R0CIS6-F1
#
_cell.length_a   1.000
_cell.length_b   1.000
_cell.length_c   1.000
_cell.angle_alpha   90.00
_cell.angle_beta   90.00
_cell.angle_gamma   90.00
#
_symmetry.space_group_name_H-M   'P 1'
#
loop_
_entity.id
_entity.type
_entity.pdbx_description
1 polymer ?
#
loop_
_entity_poly.entity_id
_entity_poly.type
_entity_poly.pdbx_seq_one_letter_code
_entity_poly.pdbx_strand_id
1 'polypeptide(L)' 'MISMVGSGGLDGMVTLMRDGEEVAKQDDSDSSLDPSLEVELDAGRYVLLAHSFDSNATGGYRLLARRK' A
#
# COMPACT_ATOMS: atom_id res chain seq x y z
N MET A 1 -10.17 -0.25 3.29
CA MET A 1 -9.18 0.83 3.10
C MET A 1 -7.86 0.35 3.63
N ILE A 2 -6.82 0.51 2.83
CA ILE A 2 -5.43 0.31 3.19
C ILE A 2 -4.72 1.65 2.96
N SER A 3 -4.00 2.17 3.96
CA SER A 3 -3.25 3.40 3.81
C SER A 3 -1.88 3.26 4.44
N MET A 4 -0.86 3.83 3.80
CA MET A 4 0.48 3.98 4.36
C MET A 4 0.77 5.46 4.56
N VAL A 5 1.51 5.79 5.62
CA VAL A 5 2.15 7.10 5.78
C VAL A 5 3.65 6.88 5.91
N GLY A 6 4.40 7.35 4.90
CA GLY A 6 5.84 7.32 4.83
C GLY A 6 6.50 8.37 5.72
N SER A 7 7.75 8.13 6.05
CA SER A 7 8.59 9.06 6.82
C SER A 7 10.05 8.88 6.41
N GLY A 8 10.86 9.93 6.60
CA GLY A 8 12.28 9.87 6.25
C GLY A 8 12.57 9.84 4.76
N GLY A 9 11.64 10.32 3.92
CA GLY A 9 11.79 10.37 2.46
C GLY A 9 11.31 9.12 1.73
N LEU A 10 10.63 8.20 2.43
CA LEU A 10 9.94 7.09 1.79
C LEU A 10 8.77 7.60 0.95
N ASP A 11 8.83 7.33 -0.35
CA ASP A 11 7.71 7.38 -1.28
C ASP A 11 7.04 6.00 -1.28
N GLY A 12 5.78 5.95 -0.82
CA GLY A 12 5.14 4.72 -0.37
C GLY A 12 4.46 3.96 -1.50
N MET A 13 4.40 2.64 -1.38
CA MET A 13 3.68 1.78 -2.31
C MET A 13 3.02 0.63 -1.55
N VAL A 14 1.76 0.36 -1.89
CA VAL A 14 1.07 -0.84 -1.43
C VAL A 14 0.65 -1.70 -2.60
N THR A 15 0.96 -2.99 -2.54
CA THR A 15 0.53 -3.99 -3.52
C THR A 15 -0.22 -5.10 -2.81
N LEU A 16 -1.47 -5.32 -3.17
CA LEU A 16 -2.30 -6.40 -2.64
C LEU A 16 -2.23 -7.60 -3.59
N MET A 17 -1.88 -8.75 -3.04
CA MET A 17 -1.70 -9.99 -3.79
C MET A 17 -2.69 -11.07 -3.32
N ARG A 18 -3.11 -11.92 -4.25
CA ARG A 18 -3.84 -13.15 -3.97
C ARG A 18 -3.32 -14.27 -4.86
N ASP A 19 -2.97 -15.39 -4.25
CA ASP A 19 -2.53 -16.60 -4.97
C ASP A 19 -1.36 -16.36 -5.96
N GLY A 20 -0.50 -15.37 -5.67
CA GLY A 20 0.64 -14.98 -6.50
C GLY A 20 0.34 -13.90 -7.54
N GLU A 21 -0.91 -13.47 -7.66
CA GLU A 21 -1.34 -12.44 -8.62
C GLU A 21 -1.63 -11.09 -7.95
N GLU A 22 -1.34 -10.01 -8.66
CA GLU A 22 -1.67 -8.64 -8.24
C GLU A 22 -3.18 -8.42 -8.35
N VAL A 23 -3.78 -8.01 -7.24
CA VAL A 23 -5.22 -7.69 -7.15
C VAL A 23 -5.43 -6.18 -7.30
N ALA A 24 -4.61 -5.40 -6.63
CA ALA A 24 -4.64 -3.95 -6.66
C ALA A 24 -3.32 -3.37 -6.14
N LYS A 25 -2.99 -2.15 -6.57
CA LYS A 25 -1.85 -1.39 -6.04
C LYS A 25 -2.13 0.11 -6.03
N GLN A 26 -1.38 0.83 -5.20
CA GLN A 26 -1.39 2.29 -5.18
C GLN A 26 -0.08 2.81 -4.58
N ASP A 27 0.48 3.85 -5.19
CA ASP A 27 1.67 4.60 -4.76
C ASP A 27 1.29 5.98 -4.19
N ASP A 28 0.50 6.74 -4.94
CA ASP A 28 0.13 8.10 -4.55
C ASP A 28 -1.35 8.22 -4.14
N SER A 29 -1.65 9.31 -3.44
CA SER A 29 -3.01 9.83 -3.32
C SER A 29 -3.08 11.26 -3.82
N ASP A 30 -4.29 11.79 -4.03
CA ASP A 30 -4.52 13.09 -4.68
C ASP A 30 -3.63 14.25 -4.21
N SER A 31 -3.20 14.23 -2.94
CA SER A 31 -2.41 15.31 -2.34
C SER A 31 -1.16 14.84 -1.58
N SER A 32 -0.77 13.57 -1.71
CA SER A 32 0.37 13.00 -0.97
C SER A 32 1.08 11.89 -1.74
N LEU A 33 2.38 11.75 -1.51
CA LEU A 33 3.21 10.59 -1.93
C LEU A 33 2.94 9.32 -1.09
N ASP A 34 1.78 9.31 -0.43
CA ASP A 34 1.37 8.28 0.49
C ASP A 34 0.15 7.57 -0.12
N PRO A 35 0.20 6.23 -0.22
CA PRO A 35 -0.87 5.50 -0.88
C PRO A 35 -2.08 5.37 0.03
N SER A 36 -3.25 5.53 -0.59
CA SER A 36 -4.55 5.25 0.02
C SER A 36 -5.40 4.40 -0.92
N LEU A 37 -5.44 3.09 -0.67
CA LEU A 37 -6.16 2.11 -1.47
C LEU A 37 -7.53 1.79 -0.87
N GLU A 38 -8.58 2.15 -1.60
CA GLU A 38 -9.94 1.61 -1.40
C GLU A 38 -10.21 0.51 -2.42
N VAL A 39 -10.54 -0.69 -1.94
CA VAL A 39 -10.80 -1.86 -2.78
C VAL A 39 -11.85 -2.74 -2.11
N GLU A 40 -12.77 -3.28 -2.91
CA GLU A 40 -13.71 -4.33 -2.50
C GLU A 40 -13.05 -5.69 -2.74
N LEU A 41 -13.14 -6.58 -1.76
CA LEU A 41 -12.48 -7.88 -1.80
C LEU A 41 -13.49 -8.97 -1.50
N ASP A 42 -13.43 -10.05 -2.28
CA ASP A 42 -14.07 -11.30 -1.92
C ASP A 42 -13.45 -11.87 -0.63
N ALA A 43 -14.22 -12.70 0.07
CA ALA A 43 -13.70 -13.41 1.23
C ALA A 43 -12.52 -14.31 0.84
N GLY A 44 -11.43 -14.23 1.60
CA GLY A 44 -10.23 -15.00 1.33
C GLY A 44 -9.00 -14.48 2.04
N ARG A 45 -7.85 -15.09 1.73
CA ARG A 45 -6.55 -14.67 2.24
C ARG A 45 -5.83 -13.85 1.19
N TYR A 46 -5.33 -12.70 1.60
CA TYR A 46 -4.53 -11.80 0.78
C TYR A 46 -3.18 -11.55 1.45
N VAL A 47 -2.18 -11.19 0.66
CA VAL A 47 -0.88 -10.69 1.14
C VAL A 47 -0.78 -9.23 0.76
N LEU A 48 -0.50 -8.38 1.74
CA LEU A 48 -0.23 -6.97 1.51
C LEU A 48 1.28 -6.72 1.54
N LEU A 49 1.82 -6.28 0.42
CA LEU A 49 3.19 -5.80 0.31
C LEU A 49 3.19 -4.31 0.60
N ALA A 50 3.96 -3.90 1.61
CA ALA A 50 4.22 -2.52 1.96
C ALA A 50 5.69 -2.24 1.62
N HIS A 51 5.93 -1.38 0.62
CA HIS A 51 7.27 -1.15 0.10
C HIS A 51 7.41 0.27 -0.45
N SER A 52 8.58 0.62 -0.96
CA SER A 52 8.81 1.89 -1.65
C SER A 52 8.36 1.83 -3.11
N PHE A 53 7.96 2.96 -3.67
CA PHE A 53 7.78 3.14 -5.11
C PHE A 53 9.15 3.14 -5.83
N ASP A 54 10.06 4.03 -5.42
CA ASP A 54 11.45 4.04 -5.90
C ASP A 54 12.28 2.97 -5.17
N SER A 55 13.02 2.15 -5.93
CA SER A 55 13.90 1.10 -5.40
C SER A 55 15.02 1.59 -4.46
N ASN A 56 15.37 2.87 -4.50
CA ASN A 56 16.39 3.51 -3.67
C ASN A 56 15.80 4.29 -2.49
N ALA A 57 14.48 4.48 -2.45
CA ALA A 57 13.84 5.16 -1.33
C ALA A 57 13.85 4.26 -0.09
N THR A 58 14.18 4.85 1.06
CA THR A 58 14.19 4.17 2.35
C THR A 58 13.54 5.06 3.39
N GLY A 59 13.04 4.44 4.46
CA GLY A 59 12.40 5.18 5.54
C GLY A 59 11.50 4.30 6.38
N GLY A 60 10.95 4.90 7.44
CA GLY A 60 9.92 4.26 8.24
C GLY A 60 8.54 4.48 7.63
N TYR A 61 7.59 3.62 7.97
CA TYR A 61 6.20 3.80 7.59
C TYR A 61 5.24 3.38 8.70
N ARG A 62 4.03 3.92 8.65
CA ARG A 62 2.88 3.42 9.41
C ARG A 62 1.85 2.88 8.43
N LEU A 63 1.43 1.64 8.62
CA LEU A 63 0.43 0.97 7.79
C LEU A 63 -0.87 0.82 8.57
N LEU A 64 -1.99 1.18 7.95
CA LEU A 64 -3.34 0.96 8.47
C LEU A 64 -4.13 0.13 7.46
N ALA A 65 -4.67 -0.99 7.91
CA ALA A 65 -5.64 -1.79 7.14
C ALA A 65 -6.94 -1.87 7.95
N ARG A 66 -8.04 -1.41 7.35
CA ARG A 66 -9.36 -1.46 7.97
C ARG A 66 -10.44 -1.89 6.98
N ARG A 67 -11.36 -2.72 7.46
CA ARG A 67 -12.62 -2.99 6.79
C ARG A 67 -13.56 -1.78 6.97
N LYS A 68 -14.43 -1.52 6.00
CA LYS A 68 -15.58 -0.64 6.22
C LYS A 68 -16.55 -1.30 7.21
#